data_AF-A0A964CXW3-F1
#
_entry.id   AF-A0A964CXW3-F1
#
_cell.length_a   1.000
_cell.length_b   1.000
_cell.length_c   1.000
_cell.angle_alpha   90.00
_cell.angle_beta   90.00
_cell.angle_gamma   90.00
#
_symmetry.space_group_name_H-M   'P 1'
#
loop_
_entity.id
_entity.type
_entity.pdbx_description
1 polymer ?
#
loop_
_entity_poly.entity_id
_entity_poly.type
_entity_poly.pdbx_seq_one_letter_code
_entity_poly.pdbx_strand_id
1 'polypeptide(L)'
;MDYVFTPTTQVRLNTGNLVQPATTTGKLLPAARDPVTGEFVEIAKIFYQSTTTTLCDRGVLGLLSHLGGGGPVQPLIAPVYVTVAPLQLAQSHQGFQKIYRMLNCLKINLAVMQATAAVIGIGAVSSTVLSAVNLEQVLKIRDEAKHQKLKIKDGFIDLRHILKDKGVEVIQQIFKVAHDSNFQRHRQQLVNGYDIFSKAIKRCQSALTVPDLKLRNSEINNGRDMLFEALKIYDRPGLLEGLCSAGKLRQMECVWAIELALGITFQLQRAYDLVSDRLLKLQSKIRHDLLTVVKGCQSESELDFLFPEVTRILGHDLSVIEFWQNEVDWMQTLSPKEQHQLASLDKLSGDHHIKSSIHTTFAVLTAEPSLYQSLKQKSHFLSLRDQLAFALKPELRGGYEFYVCQQAIATGYPALAVSNWQEISDLTVANLYYFFQSREDLSEIYPTEDTIETPAWHFAKSLEKELNYCN
;
A
#
# COMPACT_ATOMS: atom_id res chain seq x y z
N MET A 1 4.83 10.90 10.93
CA MET A 1 3.60 11.65 10.55
C MET A 1 3.69 13.03 11.14
N ASP A 2 3.54 14.05 10.30
CA ASP A 2 3.65 15.44 10.76
C ASP A 2 2.26 16.07 10.82
N TYR A 3 1.88 16.47 12.03
CA TYR A 3 0.64 17.21 12.28
C TYR A 3 0.92 18.68 12.03
N VAL A 4 0.25 19.25 11.03
CA VAL A 4 0.37 20.64 10.64
C VAL A 4 -0.77 21.43 11.28
N PHE A 5 -0.44 22.15 12.35
CA PHE A 5 -1.34 23.11 12.95
C PHE A 5 -1.28 24.45 12.22
N THR A 6 -2.28 25.31 12.42
CA THR A 6 -2.19 26.71 11.99
C THR A 6 -0.94 27.37 12.57
N PRO A 7 -0.33 28.36 11.89
CA PRO A 7 0.86 29.04 12.40
C PRO A 7 0.69 29.57 13.83
N THR A 8 -0.50 30.09 14.14
CA THR A 8 -0.86 30.58 15.48
C THR A 8 -0.84 29.47 16.53
N THR A 9 -1.46 28.33 16.24
CA THR A 9 -1.45 27.18 17.15
C THR A 9 -0.07 26.56 17.27
N GLN A 10 0.70 26.49 16.17
CA GLN A 10 2.07 25.97 16.20
C GLN A 10 2.99 26.81 17.10
N VAL A 11 2.89 28.14 17.04
CA VAL A 11 3.64 29.03 17.94
C VAL A 11 3.22 28.80 19.40
N ARG A 12 1.93 28.59 19.66
CA ARG A 12 1.44 28.31 21.03
C ARG A 12 1.87 26.93 21.55
N LEU A 13 1.98 25.92 20.69
CA LEU A 13 2.55 24.61 21.02
C LEU A 13 4.05 24.74 21.34
N ASN A 14 4.82 25.45 20.50
CA ASN A 14 6.26 25.64 20.69
C ASN A 14 6.60 26.44 21.96
N THR A 15 5.69 27.30 22.42
CA THR A 15 5.84 28.10 23.65
C THR A 15 5.28 27.42 24.89
N GLY A 16 4.70 26.21 24.77
CA GLY A 16 4.10 25.46 25.89
C GLY A 16 2.73 25.99 26.36
N ASN A 17 2.19 27.01 25.68
CA ASN A 17 0.86 27.57 25.98
C ASN A 17 -0.28 26.64 25.54
N LEU A 18 0.00 25.72 24.63
CA LEU A 18 -0.86 24.60 24.27
C LEU A 18 -0.06 23.32 24.39
N VAL A 19 -0.74 22.20 24.59
CA VAL A 19 -0.14 20.87 24.62
C VAL A 19 -0.71 19.99 23.52
N GLN A 20 0.18 19.25 22.86
CA GLN A 20 -0.22 18.18 21.95
C GLN A 20 -0.28 16.87 22.75
N PRO A 21 -1.46 16.23 22.86
CA PRO A 21 -1.57 14.99 23.60
C PRO A 21 -0.87 13.86 22.84
N ALA A 22 -0.44 12.84 23.57
CA ALA A 22 0.14 11.63 23.03
C ALA A 22 -0.68 10.41 23.47
N THR A 23 -0.67 9.38 22.63
CA THR A 23 -1.16 8.04 22.97
C THR A 23 -0.33 7.43 24.10
N THR A 24 -0.80 6.32 24.66
CA THR A 24 -0.06 5.52 25.67
C THR A 24 1.26 4.99 25.15
N THR A 25 1.43 4.87 23.83
CA THR A 25 2.67 4.46 23.16
C THR A 25 3.61 5.64 22.85
N GLY A 26 3.27 6.85 23.30
CA GLY A 26 4.06 8.07 23.09
C GLY A 26 3.87 8.72 21.72
N LYS A 27 2.99 8.18 20.86
CA LYS A 27 2.69 8.76 19.55
C LYS A 27 1.81 10.00 19.70
N LEU A 28 2.25 11.14 19.17
CA LEU A 28 1.49 12.40 19.19
C LEU A 28 0.14 12.25 18.47
N LEU A 29 -0.85 13.03 18.91
CA LEU A 29 -2.22 13.05 18.38
C LEU A 29 -2.46 14.32 17.56
N PRO A 30 -3.42 14.32 16.61
CA PRO A 30 -3.72 15.49 15.76
C PRO A 30 -4.51 16.58 16.49
N ALA A 31 -4.27 16.82 17.78
CA ALA A 31 -5.03 17.76 18.59
C ALA A 31 -4.12 18.72 19.35
N ALA A 32 -4.53 19.98 19.48
CA ALA A 32 -3.94 20.93 20.41
C ALA A 32 -4.94 21.20 21.53
N ARG A 33 -4.47 21.16 22.78
CA ARG A 33 -5.30 21.40 23.96
C ARG A 33 -4.77 22.57 24.78
N ASP A 34 -5.69 23.28 25.40
CA ASP A 34 -5.36 24.19 26.47
C ASP A 34 -5.00 23.37 27.73
N PRO A 35 -3.80 23.51 28.30
CA PRO A 35 -3.38 22.70 29.45
C PRO A 35 -4.12 23.07 30.75
N VAL A 36 -4.75 24.24 30.81
CA VAL A 36 -5.48 24.72 31.99
C VAL A 36 -6.93 24.25 31.95
N THR A 37 -7.60 24.40 30.81
CA THR A 37 -9.04 24.03 30.69
C THR A 37 -9.25 22.60 30.22
N GLY A 38 -8.22 21.97 29.61
CA GLY A 38 -8.31 20.66 28.98
C GLY A 38 -9.09 20.66 27.66
N GLU A 39 -9.55 21.82 27.20
CA GLU A 39 -10.39 21.92 26.00
C GLU A 39 -9.56 21.84 24.71
N PHE A 40 -10.19 21.29 23.67
CA PHE A 40 -9.61 21.27 22.33
C PHE A 40 -9.61 22.66 21.71
N VAL A 41 -8.45 23.08 21.22
CA VAL A 41 -8.24 24.38 20.57
C VAL A 41 -8.17 24.23 19.04
N GLU A 42 -7.53 23.17 18.56
CA GLU A 42 -7.43 22.89 17.12
C GLU A 42 -7.24 21.39 16.87
N ILE A 43 -7.76 20.91 15.74
CA ILE A 43 -7.39 19.62 15.15
C ILE A 43 -6.47 19.88 13.95
N ALA A 44 -5.28 19.30 13.99
CA ALA A 44 -4.25 19.52 12.97
C ALA A 44 -4.70 19.10 11.58
N LYS A 45 -4.20 19.80 10.56
CA LYS A 45 -4.12 19.25 9.21
C LYS A 45 -3.06 18.17 9.20
N ILE A 46 -3.32 17.09 8.47
CA ILE A 46 -2.34 16.01 8.36
C ILE A 46 -1.57 16.26 7.08
N PHE A 47 -0.26 16.41 7.19
CA PHE A 47 0.63 16.34 6.04
C PHE A 47 1.33 14.99 6.08
N TYR A 48 0.92 14.10 5.17
CA TYR A 48 1.56 12.80 5.07
C TYR A 48 2.83 12.94 4.23
N GLN A 49 3.95 13.17 4.91
CA GLN A 49 5.24 12.67 4.44
C GLN A 49 5.42 11.27 5.01
N SER A 50 5.87 10.33 4.18
CA SER A 50 6.26 8.99 4.59
C SER A 50 7.48 9.06 5.51
N THR A 51 7.28 9.46 6.76
CA THR A 51 8.29 9.35 7.82
C THR A 51 8.00 8.06 8.57
N THR A 52 8.40 6.94 7.97
CA THR A 52 8.30 5.61 8.55
C THR A 52 9.41 5.41 9.57
N THR A 53 9.21 5.89 10.79
CA THR A 53 10.10 5.58 11.94
C THR A 53 10.07 4.10 12.36
N THR A 54 9.20 3.29 11.73
CA THR A 54 9.01 1.86 12.00
C THR A 54 9.69 0.93 11.00
N LEU A 55 10.38 1.47 9.98
CA LEU A 55 11.04 0.69 8.94
C LEU A 55 12.53 1.06 8.92
N CYS A 56 13.38 0.04 8.83
CA CYS A 56 14.83 0.21 8.89
C CYS A 56 15.30 1.25 7.86
N ASP A 57 15.98 2.31 8.29
CA ASP A 57 16.59 3.36 7.43
C ASP A 57 17.51 2.78 6.34
N ARG A 58 17.92 1.52 6.53
CA ARG A 58 18.85 0.77 5.68
C ARG A 58 18.15 -0.01 4.56
N GLY A 59 16.82 -0.06 4.55
CA GLY A 59 16.01 -0.78 3.57
C GLY A 59 15.47 0.09 2.43
N VAL A 60 14.79 -0.53 1.46
CA VAL A 60 14.19 0.15 0.28
C VAL A 60 13.25 1.30 0.69
N LEU A 61 12.56 1.16 1.82
CA LEU A 61 11.67 2.19 2.35
C LEU A 61 12.44 3.36 3.01
N GLY A 62 13.60 3.09 3.62
CA GLY A 62 14.53 4.11 4.08
C GLY A 62 15.13 4.91 2.91
N LEU A 63 15.56 4.22 1.84
CA LEU A 63 16.03 4.86 0.61
C LEU A 63 14.99 5.79 -0.03
N LEU A 64 13.71 5.43 0.02
CA LEU A 64 12.61 6.29 -0.44
C LEU A 64 12.41 7.53 0.44
N SER A 65 12.63 7.41 1.76
CA SER A 65 12.49 8.53 2.70
C SER A 65 13.56 9.61 2.52
N HIS A 66 14.77 9.22 2.08
CA HIS A 66 15.92 10.12 1.87
C HIS A 66 15.87 10.92 0.56
N LEU A 67 15.03 10.54 -0.41
CA LEU A 67 14.95 11.19 -1.72
C LEU A 67 14.19 12.53 -1.73
N GLY A 68 13.92 13.14 -0.57
CA GLY A 68 13.41 14.51 -0.45
C GLY A 68 12.08 14.73 -1.18
N GLY A 69 10.97 14.50 -0.48
CA GLY A 69 9.63 14.69 -1.05
C GLY A 69 9.15 13.47 -1.83
N GLY A 70 8.89 12.37 -1.12
CA GLY A 70 8.46 11.09 -1.67
C GLY A 70 7.19 10.58 -1.00
N GLY A 71 6.02 10.84 -1.60
CA GLY A 71 4.76 10.19 -1.29
C GLY A 71 4.30 9.42 -2.54
N PRO A 72 3.78 8.20 -2.40
CA PRO A 72 3.47 7.37 -3.57
C PRO A 72 2.37 7.93 -4.46
N VAL A 73 2.36 7.47 -5.71
CA VAL A 73 1.27 7.70 -6.65
C VAL A 73 0.00 7.04 -6.09
N GLN A 74 -0.99 7.88 -5.78
CA GLN A 74 -2.37 7.57 -5.41
C GLN A 74 -2.61 6.26 -4.59
N PRO A 75 -3.01 6.33 -3.31
CA PRO A 75 -3.46 5.16 -2.55
C PRO A 75 -4.41 4.24 -3.32
N LEU A 76 -4.20 2.94 -3.15
CA LEU A 76 -5.19 1.90 -3.50
C LEU A 76 -6.31 1.86 -2.47
N ILE A 77 -5.98 2.18 -1.23
CA ILE A 77 -6.93 2.49 -0.16
C ILE A 77 -7.15 3.99 -0.23
N ALA A 78 -8.01 4.42 -1.16
CA ALA A 78 -8.31 5.84 -1.39
C ALA A 78 -8.36 6.56 -0.07
N PRO A 79 -7.61 7.67 0.09
CA PRO A 79 -7.12 8.04 1.39
C PRO A 79 -8.28 8.10 2.35
N VAL A 80 -8.31 7.09 3.21
CA VAL A 80 -9.41 6.82 4.11
C VAL A 80 -9.29 7.90 5.15
N TYR A 81 -9.82 9.08 4.85
CA TYR A 81 -10.14 10.08 5.86
C TYR A 81 -11.40 9.63 6.56
N VAL A 82 -11.25 8.52 7.27
CA VAL A 82 -12.05 8.23 8.44
C VAL A 82 -11.36 8.95 9.58
N THR A 83 -11.30 10.28 9.49
CA THR A 83 -11.11 11.05 10.72
C THR A 83 -12.35 10.77 11.57
N VAL A 84 -12.19 10.65 12.88
CA VAL A 84 -13.35 10.33 13.71
C VAL A 84 -14.25 11.54 13.95
N ALA A 85 -13.71 12.75 13.70
CA ALA A 85 -14.48 14.01 13.65
C ALA A 85 -15.75 13.92 12.76
N PRO A 86 -15.70 13.44 11.50
CA PRO A 86 -16.90 13.24 10.66
C PRO A 86 -17.83 12.10 11.08
N LEU A 87 -17.48 11.23 12.04
CA LEU A 87 -18.35 10.16 12.52
C LEU A 87 -19.13 10.51 13.79
N GLN A 88 -18.63 11.43 14.61
CA GLN A 88 -19.49 12.12 15.58
C GLN A 88 -20.56 12.98 14.89
N LEU A 89 -20.30 13.37 13.64
CA LEU A 89 -21.23 13.97 12.69
C LEU A 89 -22.14 12.96 11.96
N ALA A 90 -22.36 11.74 12.48
CA ALA A 90 -23.41 10.83 11.97
C ALA A 90 -24.87 11.34 12.13
N GLN A 91 -25.02 12.64 12.40
CA GLN A 91 -26.27 13.41 12.34
C GLN A 91 -26.16 14.65 11.42
N SER A 92 -25.03 14.89 10.74
CA SER A 92 -24.86 15.98 9.77
C SER A 92 -24.70 15.43 8.35
N HIS A 93 -25.29 16.13 7.38
CA HIS A 93 -25.26 15.74 5.97
C HIS A 93 -23.83 15.57 5.42
N GLN A 94 -22.86 16.34 5.92
CA GLN A 94 -21.47 16.30 5.47
C GLN A 94 -20.70 15.05 5.95
N GLY A 95 -20.99 14.56 7.16
CA GLY A 95 -20.38 13.32 7.68
C GLY A 95 -20.76 12.11 6.82
N PHE A 96 -22.03 11.99 6.47
CA PHE A 96 -22.49 10.93 5.57
C PHE A 96 -21.88 11.05 4.17
N GLN A 97 -21.78 12.25 3.58
CA GLN A 97 -21.15 12.45 2.27
C GLN A 97 -19.72 11.91 2.18
N LYS A 98 -18.91 12.07 3.25
CA LYS A 98 -17.55 11.52 3.30
C LYS A 98 -17.58 9.99 3.28
N ILE A 99 -18.49 9.37 4.02
CA ILE A 99 -18.65 7.90 4.07
C ILE A 99 -19.17 7.36 2.73
N TYR A 100 -20.12 8.03 2.08
CA TYR A 100 -20.57 7.67 0.72
C TYR A 100 -19.40 7.64 -0.26
N ARG A 101 -18.58 8.69 -0.28
CA ARG A 101 -17.41 8.78 -1.17
C ARG A 101 -16.41 7.67 -0.92
N MET A 102 -16.14 7.36 0.34
CA MET A 102 -15.23 6.29 0.72
C MET A 102 -15.73 4.91 0.27
N LEU A 103 -16.99 4.57 0.58
CA LEU A 103 -17.58 3.30 0.17
C LEU A 103 -17.65 3.16 -1.36
N ASN A 104 -17.94 4.25 -2.07
CA ASN A 104 -17.91 4.26 -3.54
C ASN A 104 -16.48 4.09 -4.08
N CYS A 105 -15.48 4.67 -3.43
CA CYS A 105 -14.10 4.52 -3.86
C CYS A 105 -13.60 3.09 -3.69
N LEU A 106 -13.92 2.44 -2.56
CA LEU A 106 -13.64 1.01 -2.36
C LEU A 106 -14.28 0.15 -3.45
N LYS A 107 -15.54 0.44 -3.82
CA LYS A 107 -16.24 -0.25 -4.91
C LYS A 107 -15.57 -0.08 -6.27
N ILE A 108 -15.13 1.14 -6.60
CA ILE A 108 -14.43 1.39 -7.87
C ILE A 108 -13.08 0.67 -7.87
N ASN A 109 -12.31 0.78 -6.80
CA ASN A 109 -11.01 0.13 -6.69
C ASN A 109 -11.15 -1.40 -6.79
N LEU A 110 -12.17 -1.98 -6.15
CA LEU A 110 -12.44 -3.41 -6.23
C LEU A 110 -12.73 -3.88 -7.67
N ALA A 111 -13.49 -3.10 -8.45
CA ALA A 111 -13.70 -3.39 -9.87
C ALA A 111 -12.41 -3.26 -10.70
N VAL A 112 -11.57 -2.25 -10.41
CA VAL A 112 -10.27 -2.06 -11.09
C VAL A 112 -9.35 -3.24 -10.80
N MET A 113 -9.20 -3.64 -9.54
CA MET A 113 -8.34 -4.74 -9.11
C MET A 113 -8.80 -6.07 -9.67
N GLN A 114 -10.11 -6.34 -9.67
CA GLN A 114 -10.67 -7.53 -10.29
C GLN A 114 -10.39 -7.57 -11.81
N ALA A 115 -10.54 -6.43 -12.50
CA ALA A 115 -10.27 -6.35 -13.93
C ALA A 115 -8.77 -6.52 -14.24
N THR A 116 -7.88 -5.95 -13.43
CA THR A 116 -6.43 -6.09 -13.62
C THR A 116 -5.94 -7.48 -13.22
N ALA A 117 -6.50 -8.11 -12.18
CA ALA A 117 -6.23 -9.50 -11.83
C ALA A 117 -6.55 -10.45 -12.99
N ALA A 118 -7.70 -10.24 -13.64
CA ALA A 118 -8.13 -11.05 -14.77
C ALA A 118 -7.23 -10.91 -16.00
N VAL A 119 -6.60 -9.75 -16.21
CA VAL A 119 -5.70 -9.51 -17.34
C VAL A 119 -4.26 -9.95 -17.04
N ILE A 120 -3.77 -9.63 -15.84
CA ILE A 120 -2.37 -9.87 -15.45
C ILE A 120 -2.16 -11.30 -14.91
N GLY A 121 -3.18 -11.85 -14.25
CA GLY A 121 -3.13 -13.13 -13.54
C GLY A 121 -3.18 -14.38 -14.40
N ILE A 122 -3.16 -14.25 -15.73
CA ILE A 122 -3.20 -15.40 -16.65
C ILE A 122 -1.84 -16.13 -16.63
N GLY A 123 -1.71 -17.11 -15.74
CA GLY A 123 -0.45 -17.76 -15.34
C GLY A 123 0.15 -18.80 -16.29
N ALA A 124 0.10 -18.62 -17.61
CA ALA A 124 0.85 -19.47 -18.55
C ALA A 124 1.52 -18.71 -19.71
N VAL A 125 1.33 -17.39 -19.82
CA VAL A 125 1.80 -16.56 -20.95
C VAL A 125 2.60 -15.34 -20.45
N SER A 126 3.20 -15.45 -19.27
CA SER A 126 3.35 -14.33 -18.33
C SER A 126 4.29 -13.20 -18.76
N SER A 127 5.34 -13.42 -19.54
CA SER A 127 6.28 -12.33 -19.87
C SER A 127 5.69 -11.29 -20.83
N THR A 128 4.91 -11.70 -21.83
CA THR A 128 4.41 -10.81 -22.89
C THR A 128 3.22 -9.96 -22.42
N VAL A 129 2.34 -10.52 -21.56
CA VAL A 129 1.16 -9.83 -21.04
C VAL A 129 1.53 -8.83 -19.92
N LEU A 130 2.50 -9.15 -19.06
CA LEU A 130 3.04 -8.21 -18.06
C LEU A 130 3.77 -7.03 -18.72
N SER A 131 4.49 -7.30 -19.82
CA SER A 131 5.11 -6.24 -20.65
C SER A 131 4.08 -5.32 -21.29
N ALA A 132 2.89 -5.84 -21.61
CA ALA A 132 1.81 -5.07 -22.19
C ALA A 132 1.04 -4.27 -21.14
N VAL A 133 0.65 -4.89 -20.01
CA VAL A 133 -0.12 -4.30 -18.90
C VAL A 133 0.78 -4.04 -17.72
N ASN A 134 1.71 -3.12 -17.95
CA ASN A 134 2.66 -2.65 -16.94
C ASN A 134 1.97 -1.75 -15.89
N LEU A 135 2.73 -1.32 -14.89
CA LEU A 135 2.25 -0.44 -13.82
C LEU A 135 1.56 0.83 -14.34
N GLU A 136 2.14 1.49 -15.34
CA GLU A 136 1.62 2.74 -15.91
C GLU A 136 0.20 2.56 -16.44
N GLN A 137 -0.06 1.44 -17.13
CA GLN A 137 -1.41 1.13 -17.60
C GLN A 137 -2.38 0.88 -16.46
N VAL A 138 -1.96 0.18 -15.40
CA VAL A 138 -2.82 -0.02 -14.22
C VAL A 138 -3.16 1.31 -13.55
N LEU A 139 -2.19 2.22 -13.46
CA LEU A 139 -2.43 3.56 -12.92
C LEU A 139 -3.38 4.37 -13.81
N LYS A 140 -3.25 4.27 -15.14
CA LYS A 140 -4.18 4.89 -16.10
C LYS A 140 -5.61 4.35 -15.97
N ILE A 141 -5.76 3.01 -15.87
CA ILE A 141 -7.07 2.37 -15.64
C ILE A 141 -7.70 2.90 -14.35
N ARG A 142 -6.90 3.00 -13.27
CA ARG A 142 -7.35 3.50 -11.97
C ARG A 142 -7.81 4.96 -12.06
N ASP A 143 -7.04 5.81 -12.72
CA ASP A 143 -7.38 7.23 -12.89
C ASP A 143 -8.65 7.43 -13.73
N GLU A 144 -8.75 6.74 -14.87
CA GLU A 144 -9.94 6.82 -15.73
C GLU A 144 -11.21 6.26 -15.04
N ALA A 145 -11.09 5.19 -14.25
CA ALA A 145 -12.20 4.62 -13.48
C ALA A 145 -12.70 5.58 -12.38
N LYS A 146 -11.79 6.25 -11.67
CA LYS A 146 -12.15 7.27 -10.65
C LYS A 146 -12.95 8.42 -11.24
N HIS A 147 -12.59 8.86 -12.43
CA HIS A 147 -13.29 9.94 -13.15
C HIS A 147 -14.57 9.45 -13.87
N GLN A 148 -15.03 8.22 -13.60
CA GLN A 148 -16.21 7.59 -14.23
C GLN A 148 -16.14 7.56 -15.77
N LYS A 149 -14.94 7.69 -16.35
CA LYS A 149 -14.72 7.61 -17.79
C LYS A 149 -14.84 6.18 -18.30
N LEU A 150 -14.81 5.21 -17.39
CA LEU A 150 -14.93 3.79 -17.66
C LEU A 150 -16.24 3.23 -17.10
N LYS A 151 -16.97 2.49 -17.94
CA LYS A 151 -18.18 1.78 -17.51
C LYS A 151 -17.78 0.49 -16.80
N ILE A 152 -18.15 0.39 -15.52
CA ILE A 152 -18.06 -0.86 -14.77
C ILE A 152 -19.32 -1.68 -15.10
N LYS A 153 -19.13 -2.86 -15.68
CA LYS A 153 -20.20 -3.83 -15.94
C LYS A 153 -19.85 -5.15 -15.26
N ASP A 154 -20.74 -5.65 -14.41
CA ASP A 154 -20.58 -6.94 -13.70
C ASP A 154 -19.30 -7.01 -12.85
N GLY A 155 -18.83 -5.87 -12.32
CA GLY A 155 -17.58 -5.78 -11.57
C GLY A 155 -16.30 -5.77 -12.41
N PHE A 156 -16.44 -5.78 -13.73
CA PHE A 156 -15.34 -5.67 -14.67
C PHE A 156 -15.38 -4.34 -15.42
N ILE A 157 -14.19 -3.85 -15.76
CA ILE A 157 -13.99 -2.69 -16.60
C ILE A 157 -13.72 -3.19 -18.03
N ASP A 158 -14.31 -2.55 -19.04
CA ASP A 158 -13.95 -2.85 -20.43
C ASP A 158 -12.57 -2.26 -20.74
N LEU A 159 -11.55 -3.11 -20.62
CA LEU A 159 -10.16 -2.74 -20.85
C LEU A 159 -9.81 -2.62 -22.34
N ARG A 160 -10.71 -2.99 -23.27
CA ARG A 160 -10.42 -2.94 -24.72
C ARG A 160 -10.03 -1.54 -25.18
N HIS A 161 -10.67 -0.51 -24.63
CA HIS A 161 -10.36 0.88 -24.96
C HIS A 161 -8.96 1.30 -24.50
N ILE A 162 -8.54 0.79 -23.36
CA ILE A 162 -7.29 1.18 -22.69
C ILE A 162 -6.10 0.42 -23.28
N LEU A 163 -6.36 -0.77 -23.80
CA LEU A 163 -5.37 -1.62 -24.45
C LEU A 163 -5.26 -1.40 -25.97
N LYS A 164 -6.04 -0.47 -26.57
CA LYS A 164 -6.05 -0.25 -28.04
C LYS A 164 -4.68 -0.04 -28.66
N ASP A 165 -3.77 0.58 -27.92
CA ASP A 165 -2.42 0.91 -28.40
C ASP A 165 -1.42 -0.24 -28.17
N LYS A 166 -1.85 -1.34 -27.52
CA LYS A 166 -1.07 -2.57 -27.36
C LYS A 166 -1.50 -3.52 -28.46
N GLY A 167 -0.55 -3.89 -29.34
CA GLY A 167 -0.80 -4.59 -30.60
C GLY A 167 -1.82 -5.73 -30.51
N VAL A 168 -2.53 -5.96 -31.62
CA VAL A 168 -3.68 -6.88 -31.74
C VAL A 168 -3.41 -8.27 -31.16
N GLU A 169 -2.17 -8.76 -31.27
CA GLU A 169 -1.72 -10.06 -30.76
C GLU A 169 -1.80 -10.18 -29.23
N VAL A 170 -1.44 -9.13 -28.48
CA VAL A 170 -1.54 -9.09 -27.01
C VAL A 170 -3.00 -9.09 -26.58
N ILE A 171 -3.82 -8.26 -27.23
CA ILE A 171 -5.26 -8.21 -27.01
C ILE A 171 -5.87 -9.60 -27.27
N GLN A 172 -5.49 -10.24 -28.38
CA GLN A 172 -5.96 -11.58 -28.71
C GLN A 172 -5.51 -12.62 -27.69
N GLN A 173 -4.28 -12.57 -27.16
CA GLN A 173 -3.84 -13.50 -26.10
C GLN A 173 -4.65 -13.33 -24.82
N ILE A 174 -4.88 -12.09 -24.36
CA ILE A 174 -5.70 -11.80 -23.18
C ILE A 174 -7.13 -12.35 -23.37
N PHE A 175 -7.73 -12.13 -24.55
CA PHE A 175 -9.10 -12.58 -24.82
C PHE A 175 -9.22 -14.06 -25.21
N LYS A 176 -8.14 -14.71 -25.68
CA LYS A 176 -8.12 -16.16 -25.96
C LYS A 176 -8.17 -16.96 -24.67
N VAL A 177 -7.48 -16.51 -23.62
CA VAL A 177 -7.54 -17.16 -22.30
C VAL A 177 -8.86 -16.89 -21.56
N ALA A 178 -9.56 -15.81 -21.91
CA ALA A 178 -10.93 -15.58 -21.41
C ALA A 178 -11.96 -16.64 -21.87
N HIS A 179 -11.59 -17.52 -22.81
CA HIS A 179 -12.40 -18.66 -23.25
C HIS A 179 -12.04 -19.98 -22.53
N ASP A 180 -11.06 -19.95 -21.61
CA ASP A 180 -10.77 -21.08 -20.72
C ASP A 180 -11.94 -21.31 -19.74
N SER A 181 -12.41 -22.55 -19.64
CA SER A 181 -13.56 -22.91 -18.80
C SER A 181 -13.35 -22.66 -17.30
N ASN A 182 -12.12 -22.79 -16.79
CA ASN A 182 -11.76 -22.47 -15.42
C ASN A 182 -11.73 -20.96 -15.20
N PHE A 183 -11.18 -20.20 -16.15
CA PHE A 183 -11.18 -18.74 -16.10
C PHE A 183 -12.62 -18.19 -16.13
N GLN A 184 -13.50 -18.73 -16.98
CA GLN A 184 -14.91 -18.34 -17.01
C GLN A 184 -15.64 -18.68 -15.70
N ARG A 185 -15.34 -19.82 -15.08
CA ARG A 185 -15.88 -20.18 -13.76
C ARG A 185 -15.42 -19.21 -12.68
N HIS A 186 -14.12 -18.88 -12.62
CA HIS A 186 -13.58 -17.90 -11.69
C HIS A 186 -14.18 -16.52 -11.92
N ARG A 187 -14.29 -16.10 -13.19
CA ARG A 187 -14.94 -14.85 -13.58
C ARG A 187 -16.38 -14.78 -13.07
N GLN A 188 -17.17 -15.84 -13.24
CA GLN A 188 -18.56 -15.86 -12.78
C GLN A 188 -18.66 -15.75 -11.25
N GLN A 189 -17.75 -16.39 -10.51
CA GLN A 189 -17.68 -16.26 -9.05
C GLN A 189 -17.36 -14.82 -8.64
N LEU A 190 -16.40 -14.19 -9.30
CA LEU A 190 -16.02 -12.80 -9.05
C LEU A 190 -17.14 -11.80 -9.40
N VAL A 191 -17.90 -12.04 -10.49
CA VAL A 191 -19.11 -11.26 -10.81
C VAL A 191 -20.11 -11.32 -9.65
N ASN A 192 -20.37 -12.53 -9.13
CA ASN A 192 -21.29 -12.72 -8.01
C ASN A 192 -20.79 -12.03 -6.74
N GLY A 193 -19.50 -12.18 -6.41
CA GLY A 193 -18.88 -11.50 -5.27
C GLY A 193 -19.01 -9.98 -5.37
N TYR A 194 -18.75 -9.41 -6.56
CA TYR A 194 -18.87 -7.98 -6.81
C TYR A 194 -20.31 -7.46 -6.66
N ASP A 195 -21.30 -8.22 -7.14
CA ASP A 195 -22.71 -7.86 -7.01
C ASP A 195 -23.15 -7.82 -5.54
N ILE A 196 -22.77 -8.83 -4.76
CA ILE A 196 -23.02 -8.88 -3.31
C ILE A 196 -22.36 -7.68 -2.62
N PHE A 197 -21.08 -7.43 -2.90
CA PHE A 197 -20.35 -6.29 -2.35
C PHE A 197 -21.03 -4.96 -2.71
N SER A 198 -21.40 -4.77 -3.98
CA SER A 198 -22.06 -3.56 -4.46
C SER A 198 -23.41 -3.32 -3.80
N LYS A 199 -24.20 -4.38 -3.59
CA LYS A 199 -25.47 -4.31 -2.86
C LYS A 199 -25.25 -3.99 -1.38
N ALA A 200 -24.23 -4.57 -0.75
CA ALA A 200 -23.85 -4.26 0.63
C ALA A 200 -23.51 -2.78 0.81
N ILE A 201 -22.69 -2.23 -0.08
CA ILE A 201 -22.35 -0.80 -0.10
C ILE A 201 -23.61 0.06 -0.24
N LYS A 202 -24.46 -0.24 -1.23
CA LYS A 202 -25.72 0.51 -1.44
C LYS A 202 -26.65 0.44 -0.22
N ARG A 203 -26.67 -0.70 0.48
CA ARG A 203 -27.46 -0.89 1.70
C ARG A 203 -26.93 -0.06 2.86
N CYS A 204 -25.63 -0.12 3.15
CA CYS A 204 -25.00 0.72 4.17
C CYS A 204 -25.22 2.21 3.88
N GLN A 205 -25.07 2.61 2.61
CA GLN A 205 -25.36 3.95 2.12
C GLN A 205 -26.81 4.36 2.42
N SER A 206 -27.78 3.52 2.07
CA SER A 206 -29.21 3.79 2.33
C SER A 206 -29.49 3.89 3.83
N ALA A 207 -28.85 3.04 4.66
CA ALA A 207 -29.00 3.06 6.11
C ALA A 207 -28.65 4.41 6.74
N LEU A 208 -27.66 5.13 6.18
CA LEU A 208 -27.26 6.46 6.68
C LEU A 208 -28.35 7.52 6.52
N THR A 209 -29.34 7.29 5.65
CA THR A 209 -30.50 8.20 5.49
C THR A 209 -31.62 7.91 6.49
N VAL A 210 -31.58 6.78 7.20
CA VAL A 210 -32.63 6.34 8.13
C VAL A 210 -32.50 7.10 9.45
N PRO A 211 -33.52 7.88 9.89
CA PRO A 211 -33.46 8.62 11.16
C PRO A 211 -33.46 7.70 12.38
N ASP A 212 -34.25 6.64 12.35
CA ASP A 212 -34.35 5.67 13.46
C ASP A 212 -33.05 4.89 13.63
N LEU A 213 -32.47 4.99 14.83
CA LEU A 213 -31.14 4.40 15.11
C LEU A 213 -31.18 2.87 15.12
N LYS A 214 -32.27 2.25 15.58
CA LYS A 214 -32.37 0.77 15.63
C LYS A 214 -32.46 0.20 14.22
N LEU A 215 -33.31 0.77 13.38
CA LEU A 215 -33.47 0.39 11.98
C LEU A 215 -32.20 0.67 11.19
N ARG A 216 -31.56 1.84 11.38
CA ARG A 216 -30.25 2.15 10.80
C ARG A 216 -29.21 1.08 11.14
N ASN A 217 -29.09 0.72 12.42
CA ASN A 217 -28.13 -0.29 12.86
C ASN A 217 -28.45 -1.67 12.30
N SER A 218 -29.73 -2.04 12.20
CA SER A 218 -30.18 -3.27 11.55
C SER A 218 -29.78 -3.32 10.08
N GLU A 219 -29.97 -2.22 9.34
CA GLU A 219 -29.58 -2.13 7.93
C GLU A 219 -28.07 -2.18 7.72
N ILE A 220 -27.30 -1.58 8.63
CA ILE A 220 -25.83 -1.69 8.64
C ILE A 220 -25.40 -3.14 8.91
N ASN A 221 -26.02 -3.83 9.87
CA ASN A 221 -25.72 -5.25 10.16
C ASN A 221 -26.02 -6.12 8.94
N ASN A 222 -27.18 -5.95 8.31
CA ASN A 222 -27.52 -6.69 7.10
C ASN A 222 -26.53 -6.41 5.96
N GLY A 223 -26.06 -5.16 5.80
CA GLY A 223 -25.00 -4.82 4.86
C GLY A 223 -23.67 -5.50 5.21
N ARG A 224 -23.31 -5.57 6.49
CA ARG A 224 -22.12 -6.26 6.98
C ARG A 224 -22.16 -7.76 6.70
N ASP A 225 -23.30 -8.42 6.89
CA ASP A 225 -23.45 -9.85 6.58
C ASP A 225 -23.19 -10.11 5.09
N MET A 226 -23.69 -9.23 4.21
CA MET A 226 -23.39 -9.30 2.78
C MET A 226 -21.90 -9.10 2.48
N LEU A 227 -21.20 -8.20 3.19
CA LEU A 227 -19.75 -8.04 3.05
C LEU A 227 -19.00 -9.32 3.46
N PHE A 228 -19.43 -10.02 4.52
CA PHE A 228 -18.86 -11.32 4.88
C PHE A 228 -19.10 -12.38 3.80
N GLU A 229 -20.27 -12.40 3.18
CA GLU A 229 -20.54 -13.31 2.05
C GLU A 229 -19.68 -12.98 0.82
N ALA A 230 -19.48 -11.70 0.51
CA ALA A 230 -18.55 -11.29 -0.54
C ALA A 230 -17.11 -11.72 -0.18
N LEU A 231 -16.67 -11.52 1.06
CA LEU A 231 -15.34 -11.91 1.52
C LEU A 231 -15.07 -13.41 1.34
N LYS A 232 -16.04 -14.27 1.69
CA LYS A 232 -15.95 -15.73 1.48
C LYS A 232 -15.74 -16.12 0.01
N ILE A 233 -16.23 -15.31 -0.91
CA ILE A 233 -16.02 -15.53 -2.35
C ILE A 233 -14.60 -15.12 -2.72
N TYR A 234 -14.15 -13.91 -2.38
CA TYR A 234 -12.85 -13.38 -2.80
C TYR A 234 -11.66 -14.05 -2.11
N ASP A 235 -11.80 -14.45 -0.85
CA ASP A 235 -10.74 -15.08 -0.04
C ASP A 235 -10.68 -16.61 -0.22
N ARG A 236 -11.32 -17.13 -1.28
CA ARG A 236 -11.31 -18.56 -1.58
C ARG A 236 -9.94 -18.98 -2.15
N PRO A 237 -9.23 -19.96 -1.57
CA PRO A 237 -7.92 -20.39 -2.05
C PRO A 237 -7.87 -20.79 -3.53
N GLY A 238 -8.93 -21.45 -4.02
CA GLY A 238 -9.03 -21.87 -5.43
C GLY A 238 -9.07 -20.72 -6.45
N LEU A 239 -9.43 -19.49 -6.05
CA LEU A 239 -9.34 -18.33 -6.95
C LEU A 239 -7.91 -17.86 -7.18
N LEU A 240 -6.99 -18.20 -6.29
CA LEU A 240 -5.56 -17.83 -6.38
C LEU A 240 -4.75 -18.89 -7.12
N GLU A 241 -5.32 -20.07 -7.37
CA GLU A 241 -4.68 -21.16 -8.06
C GLU A 241 -4.50 -20.82 -9.55
N GLY A 242 -3.28 -21.00 -10.06
CA GLY A 242 -2.94 -20.64 -11.44
C GLY A 242 -2.71 -19.14 -11.71
N LEU A 243 -2.83 -18.27 -10.70
CA LEU A 243 -2.44 -16.87 -10.83
C LEU A 243 -0.93 -16.69 -10.65
N CYS A 244 -0.32 -15.83 -11.47
CA CYS A 244 1.01 -15.30 -11.23
C CYS A 244 1.05 -14.42 -9.97
N SER A 245 2.23 -14.07 -9.47
CA SER A 245 2.33 -13.29 -8.21
C SER A 245 1.70 -11.90 -8.31
N ALA A 246 1.82 -11.24 -9.46
CA ALA A 246 1.12 -10.00 -9.74
C ALA A 246 -0.41 -10.15 -9.74
N GLY A 247 -0.94 -11.25 -10.29
CA GLY A 247 -2.38 -11.56 -10.25
C GLY A 247 -2.86 -11.86 -8.82
N LYS A 248 -2.08 -12.62 -8.04
CA LYS A 248 -2.36 -12.89 -6.63
C LYS A 248 -2.42 -11.61 -5.82
N LEU A 249 -1.49 -10.68 -6.04
CA LEU A 249 -1.51 -9.37 -5.40
C LEU A 249 -2.85 -8.66 -5.63
N ARG A 250 -3.30 -8.54 -6.88
CA ARG A 250 -4.58 -7.88 -7.20
C ARG A 250 -5.79 -8.55 -6.57
N GLN A 251 -5.81 -9.88 -6.52
CA GLN A 251 -6.88 -10.62 -5.86
C GLN A 251 -6.86 -10.39 -4.35
N MET A 252 -5.70 -10.39 -3.71
CA MET A 252 -5.54 -10.08 -2.28
C MET A 252 -5.96 -8.65 -1.95
N GLU A 253 -5.66 -7.68 -2.82
CA GLU A 253 -6.13 -6.31 -2.63
C GLU A 253 -7.66 -6.19 -2.66
N CYS A 254 -8.36 -7.04 -3.43
CA CYS A 254 -9.84 -7.13 -3.37
C CYS A 254 -10.32 -7.58 -1.99
N VAL A 255 -9.66 -8.59 -1.40
CA VAL A 255 -9.94 -9.07 -0.04
C VAL A 255 -9.74 -7.95 0.98
N TRP A 256 -8.61 -7.22 0.90
CA TRP A 256 -8.31 -6.12 1.79
C TRP A 256 -9.34 -4.98 1.68
N ALA A 257 -9.83 -4.66 0.47
CA ALA A 257 -10.88 -3.66 0.27
C ALA A 257 -12.20 -4.03 0.95
N ILE A 258 -12.56 -5.32 0.97
CA ILE A 258 -13.76 -5.81 1.68
C ILE A 258 -13.56 -5.73 3.20
N GLU A 259 -12.37 -6.07 3.70
CA GLU A 259 -12.04 -5.92 5.13
C GLU A 259 -12.10 -4.46 5.62
N LEU A 260 -11.64 -3.52 4.80
CA LEU A 260 -11.79 -2.08 5.09
C LEU A 260 -13.27 -1.67 5.11
N ALA A 261 -14.08 -2.14 4.16
CA ALA A 261 -15.53 -1.91 4.15
C ALA A 261 -16.18 -2.45 5.43
N LEU A 262 -15.78 -3.64 5.89
CA LEU A 262 -16.23 -4.20 7.17
C LEU A 262 -15.86 -3.27 8.34
N GLY A 263 -14.62 -2.79 8.41
CA GLY A 263 -14.17 -1.82 9.43
C GLY A 263 -15.04 -0.56 9.46
N ILE A 264 -15.40 -0.03 8.29
CA ILE A 264 -16.29 1.14 8.19
C ILE A 264 -17.67 0.84 8.78
N THR A 265 -18.23 -0.36 8.56
CA THR A 265 -19.53 -0.72 9.14
C THR A 265 -19.49 -0.78 10.67
N PHE A 266 -18.40 -1.27 11.28
CA PHE A 266 -18.24 -1.27 12.73
C PHE A 266 -18.08 0.14 13.28
N GLN A 267 -17.32 0.97 12.57
CA GLN A 267 -17.15 2.36 12.93
C GLN A 267 -18.45 3.16 12.87
N LEU A 268 -19.30 2.91 11.87
CA LEU A 268 -20.63 3.51 11.78
C LEU A 268 -21.51 3.24 13.00
N GLN A 269 -21.27 2.13 13.70
CA GLN A 269 -21.95 1.74 14.94
C GLN A 269 -21.15 2.09 16.19
N ARG A 270 -20.05 2.84 16.06
CA ARG A 270 -19.14 3.26 17.15
C ARG A 270 -18.51 2.09 17.92
N ALA A 271 -18.36 0.93 17.28
CA ALA A 271 -17.71 -0.22 17.86
C ALA A 271 -16.18 -0.11 17.71
N TYR A 272 -15.58 0.90 18.34
CA TYR A 272 -14.18 1.28 18.13
C TYR A 272 -13.18 0.17 18.47
N ASP A 273 -13.42 -0.62 19.51
CA ASP A 273 -12.56 -1.75 19.88
C ASP A 273 -12.47 -2.78 18.75
N LEU A 274 -13.62 -3.09 18.13
CA LEU A 274 -13.70 -4.01 16.99
C LEU A 274 -13.06 -3.42 15.73
N VAL A 275 -13.13 -2.11 15.54
CA VAL A 275 -12.45 -1.44 14.43
C VAL A 275 -10.94 -1.55 14.61
N SER A 276 -10.41 -1.22 15.79
CA SER A 276 -8.97 -1.29 16.07
C SER A 276 -8.41 -2.70 15.88
N ASP A 277 -9.05 -3.72 16.47
CA ASP A 277 -8.66 -5.12 16.32
C ASP A 277 -8.65 -5.56 14.84
N ARG A 278 -9.66 -5.14 14.07
CA ARG A 278 -9.73 -5.46 12.63
C ARG A 278 -8.64 -4.78 11.82
N LEU A 279 -8.31 -3.52 12.11
CA LEU A 279 -7.25 -2.80 11.40
C LEU A 279 -5.88 -3.38 11.73
N LEU A 280 -5.65 -3.79 12.97
CA LEU A 280 -4.42 -4.48 13.38
C LEU A 280 -4.26 -5.83 12.65
N LYS A 281 -5.34 -6.62 12.60
CA LYS A 281 -5.38 -7.90 11.86
C LYS A 281 -5.16 -7.69 10.37
N LEU A 282 -5.80 -6.69 9.78
CA LEU A 282 -5.64 -6.36 8.36
C LEU A 282 -4.20 -5.97 8.03
N GLN A 283 -3.56 -5.14 8.85
CA GLN A 283 -2.15 -4.78 8.66
C GLN A 283 -1.23 -6.00 8.70
N SER A 284 -1.48 -6.94 9.61
CA SER A 284 -0.72 -8.20 9.71
C SER A 284 -0.96 -9.09 8.49
N LYS A 285 -2.22 -9.19 8.04
CA LYS A 285 -2.61 -9.93 6.85
C LYS A 285 -1.95 -9.36 5.59
N ILE A 286 -1.98 -8.04 5.39
CA ILE A 286 -1.32 -7.37 4.26
C ILE A 286 0.16 -7.73 4.21
N ARG A 287 0.89 -7.62 5.33
CA ARG A 287 2.33 -7.97 5.37
C ARG A 287 2.56 -9.45 5.03
N HIS A 288 1.74 -10.36 5.54
CA HIS A 288 1.83 -11.79 5.24
C HIS A 288 1.53 -12.12 3.77
N ASP A 289 0.44 -11.57 3.25
CA ASP A 289 0.01 -11.73 1.87
C ASP A 289 1.07 -11.19 0.90
N LEU A 290 1.63 -10.00 1.17
CA LEU A 290 2.74 -9.41 0.41
C LEU A 290 4.00 -10.28 0.44
N LEU A 291 4.37 -10.85 1.60
CA LEU A 291 5.53 -11.74 1.69
C LEU A 291 5.33 -12.99 0.82
N THR A 292 4.12 -13.53 0.80
CA THR A 292 3.75 -14.67 -0.04
C THR A 292 3.87 -14.33 -1.53
N VAL A 293 3.38 -13.15 -1.94
CA VAL A 293 3.50 -12.64 -3.31
C VAL A 293 4.95 -12.41 -3.71
N VAL A 294 5.75 -11.74 -2.87
CA VAL A 294 7.15 -11.44 -3.15
C VAL A 294 7.96 -12.73 -3.30
N LYS A 295 7.80 -13.69 -2.39
CA LYS A 295 8.49 -15.00 -2.47
C LYS A 295 8.04 -15.83 -3.65
N GLY A 296 6.78 -15.71 -4.07
CA GLY A 296 6.24 -16.37 -5.25
C GLY A 296 6.68 -15.76 -6.58
N CYS A 297 7.34 -14.60 -6.58
CA CYS A 297 7.80 -13.94 -7.80
C CYS A 297 8.90 -14.76 -8.49
N GLN A 298 8.63 -15.18 -9.73
CA GLN A 298 9.49 -16.08 -10.50
C GLN A 298 10.25 -15.41 -11.65
N SER A 299 9.93 -14.16 -11.99
CA SER A 299 10.56 -13.47 -13.12
C SER A 299 10.81 -11.98 -12.86
N GLU A 300 11.80 -11.43 -13.56
CA GLU A 300 12.08 -9.99 -13.55
C GLU A 300 10.88 -9.17 -14.04
N SER A 301 10.14 -9.65 -15.05
CA SER A 301 8.94 -8.97 -15.54
C SER A 301 7.80 -8.90 -14.51
N GLU A 302 7.66 -9.92 -13.65
CA GLU A 302 6.74 -9.86 -12.52
C GLU A 302 7.25 -8.87 -11.47
N LEU A 303 8.55 -8.86 -11.21
CA LEU A 303 9.16 -7.94 -10.25
C LEU A 303 9.04 -6.48 -10.70
N ASP A 304 9.13 -6.20 -12.00
CA ASP A 304 8.94 -4.86 -12.57
C ASP A 304 7.58 -4.26 -12.22
N PHE A 305 6.58 -5.13 -12.06
CA PHE A 305 5.25 -4.76 -11.61
C PHE A 305 5.13 -4.74 -10.08
N LEU A 306 5.63 -5.79 -9.42
CA LEU A 306 5.46 -5.99 -7.99
C LEU A 306 6.26 -5.00 -7.16
N PHE A 307 7.50 -4.71 -7.52
CA PHE A 307 8.39 -3.88 -6.72
C PHE A 307 7.78 -2.50 -6.42
N PRO A 308 7.38 -1.70 -7.43
CA PRO A 308 6.75 -0.42 -7.15
C PRO A 308 5.43 -0.57 -6.39
N GLU A 309 4.57 -1.55 -6.70
CA GLU A 309 3.28 -1.69 -6.00
C GLU A 309 3.43 -2.14 -4.54
N VAL A 310 4.30 -3.11 -4.25
CA VAL A 310 4.58 -3.57 -2.88
C VAL A 310 5.15 -2.42 -2.06
N THR A 311 6.09 -1.69 -2.63
CA THR A 311 6.71 -0.53 -1.99
C THR A 311 5.69 0.56 -1.69
N ARG A 312 4.80 0.84 -2.64
CA ARG A 312 3.66 1.76 -2.48
C ARG A 312 2.71 1.32 -1.36
N ILE A 313 2.39 0.03 -1.29
CA ILE A 313 1.51 -0.52 -0.23
C ILE A 313 2.17 -0.34 1.15
N LEU A 314 3.47 -0.65 1.25
CA LEU A 314 4.21 -0.54 2.51
C LEU A 314 4.41 0.90 2.96
N GLY A 315 4.82 1.79 2.07
CA GLY A 315 5.12 3.19 2.40
C GLY A 315 3.88 4.07 2.63
N HIS A 316 2.70 3.62 2.21
CA HIS A 316 1.50 4.46 2.23
C HIS A 316 0.22 3.76 2.64
N ASP A 317 -0.19 2.69 1.95
CA ASP A 317 -1.49 2.08 2.23
C ASP A 317 -1.54 1.51 3.66
N LEU A 318 -0.47 0.85 4.10
CA LEU A 318 -0.34 0.40 5.49
C LEU A 318 -0.35 1.57 6.47
N SER A 319 0.34 2.66 6.15
CA SER A 319 0.39 3.84 7.02
C SER A 319 -0.95 4.56 7.13
N VAL A 320 -1.78 4.53 6.08
CA VAL A 320 -3.17 5.02 6.13
C VAL A 320 -4.03 4.13 7.04
N ILE A 321 -3.84 2.82 7.00
CA ILE A 321 -4.54 1.89 7.92
C ILE A 321 -4.07 2.12 9.36
N GLU A 322 -2.76 2.24 9.57
CA GLU A 322 -2.18 2.53 10.89
C GLU A 322 -2.69 3.86 11.42
N PHE A 323 -2.76 4.89 10.58
CA PHE A 323 -3.36 6.17 10.95
C PHE A 323 -4.80 6.00 11.43
N TRP A 324 -5.61 5.30 10.63
CA TRP A 324 -7.01 5.04 10.98
C TRP A 324 -7.14 4.28 12.31
N GLN A 325 -6.27 3.31 12.57
CA GLN A 325 -6.23 2.62 13.85
C GLN A 325 -5.91 3.58 15.01
N ASN A 326 -4.86 4.40 14.88
CA ASN A 326 -4.48 5.35 15.93
C ASN A 326 -5.58 6.37 16.23
N GLU A 327 -6.31 6.81 15.20
CA GLU A 327 -7.47 7.69 15.36
C GLU A 327 -8.60 7.03 16.16
N VAL A 328 -8.86 5.76 15.88
CA VAL A 328 -9.87 4.96 16.59
C VAL A 328 -9.44 4.70 18.04
N ASP A 329 -8.17 4.40 18.27
CA ASP A 329 -7.61 4.17 19.61
C ASP A 329 -7.65 5.46 20.43
N TRP A 330 -7.28 6.59 19.83
CA TRP A 330 -7.40 7.90 20.46
C TRP A 330 -8.84 8.19 20.90
N MET A 331 -9.80 7.89 20.05
CA MET A 331 -11.22 8.10 20.33
C MET A 331 -11.75 7.31 21.52
N GLN A 332 -11.19 6.12 21.78
CA GLN A 332 -11.51 5.34 22.97
C GLN A 332 -11.00 6.00 24.26
N THR A 333 -9.95 6.83 24.18
CA THR A 333 -9.41 7.55 25.35
C THR A 333 -10.24 8.78 25.75
N LEU A 334 -11.16 9.23 24.90
CA LEU A 334 -11.91 10.47 25.13
C LEU A 334 -13.14 10.25 26.00
N SER A 335 -13.32 11.14 26.98
CA SER A 335 -14.55 11.23 27.76
C SER A 335 -15.75 11.63 26.88
N PRO A 336 -17.00 11.32 27.30
CA PRO A 336 -18.19 11.77 26.58
C PRO A 336 -18.23 13.29 26.34
N LYS A 337 -17.70 14.08 27.27
CA LYS A 337 -17.60 15.55 27.16
C LYS A 337 -16.65 15.94 26.02
N GLU A 338 -15.46 15.36 25.98
CA GLU A 338 -14.47 15.60 24.91
C GLU A 338 -14.99 15.14 23.55
N GLN A 339 -15.71 14.02 23.52
CA GLN A 339 -16.37 13.56 22.31
C GLN A 339 -17.43 14.56 21.82
N HIS A 340 -18.21 15.16 22.72
CA HIS A 340 -19.14 16.23 22.36
C HIS A 340 -18.45 17.51 21.90
N GLN A 341 -17.32 17.88 22.52
CA GLN A 341 -16.52 19.03 22.11
C GLN A 341 -15.98 18.86 20.69
N LEU A 342 -15.41 17.69 20.36
CA LEU A 342 -14.97 17.35 18.99
C LEU A 342 -16.10 17.45 17.97
N ALA A 343 -17.30 16.97 18.31
CA ALA A 343 -18.47 17.06 17.44
C ALA A 343 -18.91 18.51 17.16
N SER A 344 -18.53 19.45 18.04
CA SER A 344 -18.88 20.86 17.97
C SER A 344 -17.80 21.76 17.34
N LEU A 345 -16.55 21.28 17.23
CA LEU A 345 -15.43 22.02 16.66
C LEU A 345 -15.66 22.44 15.20
N ASP A 346 -16.30 21.59 14.39
CA ASP A 346 -16.68 21.94 13.00
C ASP A 346 -17.73 23.06 12.94
N LYS A 347 -18.55 23.25 14.00
CA LYS A 347 -19.56 24.33 14.06
C LYS A 347 -18.97 25.69 14.41
N LEU A 348 -17.76 25.73 14.99
CA LEU A 348 -17.05 26.97 15.36
C LEU A 348 -16.33 27.63 14.17
N SER A 349 -16.29 26.97 13.00
CA SER A 349 -15.71 27.50 11.76
C SER A 349 -16.61 28.54 11.06
N GLY A 350 -17.57 29.10 11.78
CA GLY A 350 -18.73 29.83 11.25
C GLY A 350 -18.47 31.25 10.76
N ASP A 351 -17.36 31.90 11.11
CA ASP A 351 -17.08 33.25 10.61
C ASP A 351 -15.56 33.51 10.55
N HIS A 352 -15.13 34.04 9.40
CA HIS A 352 -13.79 34.50 9.04
C HIS A 352 -12.63 33.49 8.93
N HIS A 353 -12.16 33.31 7.69
CA HIS A 353 -10.85 32.78 7.26
C HIS A 353 -10.39 31.38 7.68
N ILE A 354 -11.06 30.69 8.60
CA ILE A 354 -10.74 29.29 8.90
C ILE A 354 -11.51 28.41 7.92
N LYS A 355 -10.94 28.23 6.72
CA LYS A 355 -11.29 27.08 5.89
C LYS A 355 -10.94 25.85 6.73
N SER A 356 -11.96 25.17 7.28
CA SER A 356 -11.91 23.74 7.60
C SER A 356 -11.57 23.00 6.30
N SER A 357 -10.29 23.06 5.93
CA SER A 357 -9.72 22.37 4.81
C SER A 357 -9.04 21.16 5.42
N ILE A 358 -9.84 20.15 5.75
CA ILE A 358 -9.34 18.78 5.89
C ILE A 358 -8.96 18.33 4.46
N HIS A 359 -7.95 18.99 3.91
CA HIS A 359 -7.28 18.63 2.68
C HIS A 359 -5.98 18.03 3.14
N THR A 360 -5.96 16.71 3.22
CA THR A 360 -4.67 16.07 3.16
C THR A 360 -4.29 15.97 1.70
N THR A 361 -3.28 16.74 1.36
CA THR A 361 -2.63 16.64 0.07
C THR A 361 -1.62 15.50 0.19
N PHE A 362 -1.92 14.35 -0.42
CA PHE A 362 -0.86 13.43 -0.76
C PHE A 362 -0.18 14.00 -1.99
N ALA A 363 1.10 14.36 -1.84
CA ALA A 363 1.91 14.69 -2.99
C ALA A 363 1.92 13.45 -3.91
N VAL A 364 1.32 13.57 -5.09
CA VAL A 364 1.44 12.57 -6.16
C VAL A 364 2.84 12.73 -6.71
N LEU A 365 3.71 11.73 -6.53
CA LEU A 365 5.08 11.81 -7.03
C LEU A 365 5.40 10.65 -7.96
N THR A 366 5.95 11.02 -9.09
CA THR A 366 6.46 10.21 -10.20
C THR A 366 7.77 9.47 -9.90
N ALA A 367 8.20 9.40 -8.62
CA ALA A 367 9.56 9.00 -8.24
C ALA A 367 9.77 7.48 -8.06
N GLU A 368 8.71 6.70 -7.76
CA GLU A 368 8.82 5.23 -7.56
C GLU A 368 9.37 4.50 -8.79
N PRO A 369 8.89 4.76 -10.04
CA PRO A 369 9.47 4.14 -11.22
C PRO A 369 10.95 4.50 -11.42
N SER A 370 11.36 5.75 -11.15
CA SER A 370 12.76 6.17 -11.33
C SER A 370 13.73 5.55 -10.33
N LEU A 371 13.31 5.37 -9.06
CA LEU A 371 14.13 4.67 -8.06
C LEU A 371 14.30 3.20 -8.45
N TYR A 372 13.19 2.53 -8.79
CA TYR A 372 13.24 1.13 -9.16
C TYR A 372 14.14 0.89 -10.38
N GLN A 373 14.04 1.74 -11.42
CA GLN A 373 14.94 1.64 -12.58
C GLN A 373 16.42 1.83 -12.20
N SER A 374 16.74 2.74 -11.27
CA SER A 374 18.10 2.91 -10.77
C SER A 374 18.59 1.68 -10.00
N LEU A 375 17.75 1.08 -9.17
CA LEU A 375 18.07 -0.14 -8.41
C LEU A 375 18.25 -1.36 -9.32
N LYS A 376 17.38 -1.47 -10.35
CA LYS A 376 17.41 -2.50 -11.39
C LYS A 376 18.74 -2.51 -12.15
N GLN A 377 19.27 -1.34 -12.50
CA GLN A 377 20.58 -1.23 -13.15
C GLN A 377 21.76 -1.68 -12.27
N LYS A 378 21.59 -1.71 -10.95
CA LYS A 378 22.67 -1.95 -9.97
C LYS A 378 22.60 -3.31 -9.29
N SER A 379 21.57 -4.12 -9.57
CA SER A 379 21.26 -5.30 -8.75
C SER A 379 20.71 -6.45 -9.56
N HIS A 380 20.99 -7.67 -9.11
CA HIS A 380 20.33 -8.86 -9.63
C HIS A 380 18.84 -8.87 -9.25
N PHE A 381 17.97 -9.38 -10.11
CA PHE A 381 16.52 -9.36 -9.85
C PHE A 381 16.15 -10.11 -8.55
N LEU A 382 16.81 -11.24 -8.26
CA LEU A 382 16.57 -11.98 -7.02
C LEU A 382 16.98 -11.17 -5.78
N SER A 383 18.04 -10.37 -5.88
CA SER A 383 18.45 -9.47 -4.80
C SER A 383 17.37 -8.43 -4.53
N LEU A 384 16.80 -7.82 -5.58
CA LEU A 384 15.73 -6.84 -5.45
C LEU A 384 14.45 -7.45 -4.86
N ARG A 385 14.12 -8.68 -5.26
CA ARG A 385 13.00 -9.43 -4.68
C ARG A 385 13.22 -9.67 -3.18
N ASP A 386 14.42 -10.08 -2.78
CA ASP A 386 14.70 -10.43 -1.39
C ASP A 386 14.82 -9.19 -0.49
N GLN A 387 15.23 -8.04 -1.04
CA GLN A 387 15.12 -6.76 -0.34
C GLN A 387 13.68 -6.39 0.03
N LEU A 388 12.71 -6.62 -0.86
CA LEU A 388 11.29 -6.45 -0.51
C LEU A 388 10.90 -7.43 0.61
N ALA A 389 11.42 -8.66 0.58
CA ALA A 389 11.17 -9.64 1.62
C ALA A 389 11.75 -9.21 2.98
N PHE A 390 12.93 -8.56 3.01
CA PHE A 390 13.49 -7.97 4.24
C PHE A 390 12.62 -6.84 4.77
N ALA A 391 12.12 -5.96 3.90
CA ALA A 391 11.20 -4.89 4.31
C ALA A 391 9.90 -5.42 4.93
N LEU A 392 9.45 -6.61 4.50
CA LEU A 392 8.25 -7.28 5.01
C LEU A 392 8.51 -8.12 6.26
N LYS A 393 9.69 -8.74 6.34
CA LYS A 393 10.11 -9.64 7.41
C LYS A 393 11.62 -9.48 7.65
N PRO A 394 12.03 -8.50 8.49
CA PRO A 394 13.44 -8.14 8.69
C PRO A 394 14.31 -9.29 9.18
N GLU A 395 13.73 -10.26 9.90
CA GLU A 395 14.46 -11.41 10.44
C GLU A 395 15.06 -12.31 9.35
N LEU A 396 14.57 -12.23 8.11
CA LEU A 396 15.12 -12.98 6.97
C LEU A 396 16.55 -12.52 6.62
N ARG A 397 16.90 -11.27 6.91
CA ARG A 397 18.20 -10.67 6.58
C ARG A 397 19.37 -11.39 7.28
N GLY A 398 19.17 -11.82 8.52
CA GLY A 398 20.22 -12.47 9.32
C GLY A 398 20.79 -13.75 8.68
N GLY A 399 19.96 -14.50 7.94
CA GLY A 399 20.43 -15.67 7.19
C GLY A 399 21.38 -15.31 6.03
N TYR A 400 21.14 -14.16 5.39
CA TYR A 400 21.97 -13.67 4.28
C TYR A 400 23.28 -13.13 4.82
N GLU A 401 23.25 -12.35 5.89
CA GLU A 401 24.46 -11.87 6.58
C GLU A 401 25.37 -13.03 7.00
N PHE A 402 24.79 -14.06 7.62
CA PHE A 402 25.53 -15.25 8.04
C PHE A 402 26.19 -15.99 6.88
N TYR A 403 25.46 -16.19 5.77
CA TYR A 403 26.02 -16.81 4.57
C TYR A 403 27.14 -15.97 3.97
N VAL A 404 26.92 -14.65 3.79
CA VAL A 404 27.91 -13.73 3.23
C VAL A 404 29.19 -13.69 4.08
N CYS A 405 29.07 -13.73 5.41
CA CYS A 405 30.24 -13.84 6.30
C CYS A 405 31.05 -15.10 6.08
N GLN A 406 30.40 -16.26 6.01
CA GLN A 406 31.10 -17.52 5.79
C GLN A 406 31.84 -17.49 4.45
N GLN A 407 31.18 -17.01 3.40
CA GLN A 407 31.78 -16.94 2.07
C GLN A 407 32.92 -15.93 2.00
N ALA A 408 32.78 -14.77 2.63
CA ALA A 408 33.85 -13.79 2.72
C ALA A 408 35.11 -14.33 3.39
N ILE A 409 34.96 -15.13 4.46
CA ILE A 409 36.10 -15.81 5.12
C ILE A 409 36.71 -16.84 4.18
N ALA A 410 35.89 -17.69 3.55
CA ALA A 410 36.36 -18.77 2.67
C ALA A 410 37.09 -18.24 1.42
N THR A 411 36.69 -17.08 0.91
CA THR A 411 37.23 -16.48 -0.32
C THR A 411 38.26 -15.37 -0.07
N GLY A 412 38.63 -15.09 1.18
CA GLY A 412 39.68 -14.14 1.52
C GLY A 412 39.28 -12.66 1.40
N TYR A 413 38.03 -12.30 1.68
CA TYR A 413 37.54 -10.91 1.76
C TYR A 413 37.38 -10.43 3.23
N PRO A 414 38.47 -10.14 3.96
CA PRO A 414 38.43 -9.82 5.39
C PRO A 414 37.69 -8.52 5.72
N ALA A 415 37.47 -7.64 4.73
CA ALA A 415 36.72 -6.39 4.90
C ALA A 415 35.21 -6.60 5.12
N LEU A 416 34.65 -7.77 4.75
CA LEU A 416 33.24 -8.12 4.92
C LEU A 416 33.01 -8.82 6.28
N ALA A 417 33.45 -8.19 7.37
CA ALA A 417 33.40 -8.72 8.72
C ALA A 417 32.04 -8.46 9.42
N VAL A 418 31.71 -9.33 10.40
CA VAL A 418 30.43 -9.32 11.13
C VAL A 418 30.13 -7.98 11.82
N SER A 419 31.16 -7.28 12.27
CA SER A 419 31.05 -6.03 13.04
C SER A 419 30.37 -4.88 12.31
N ASN A 420 30.27 -4.95 10.97
CA ASN A 420 29.84 -3.81 10.15
C ASN A 420 28.43 -4.00 9.56
N TRP A 421 27.78 -5.18 9.73
CA TRP A 421 26.50 -5.47 9.08
C TRP A 421 25.35 -4.60 9.50
N GLN A 422 25.42 -4.01 10.69
CA GLN A 422 24.41 -3.05 11.08
C GLN A 422 24.44 -1.90 10.07
N GLU A 423 25.56 -1.23 9.80
CA GLU A 423 25.59 -0.05 8.92
C GLU A 423 25.35 -0.34 7.42
N ILE A 424 25.35 -1.61 7.03
CA ILE A 424 25.20 -2.03 5.64
C ILE A 424 23.73 -2.02 5.19
N SER A 425 23.45 -1.50 4.00
CA SER A 425 22.09 -1.47 3.45
C SER A 425 21.57 -2.87 3.10
N ASP A 426 20.24 -3.04 3.10
CA ASP A 426 19.59 -4.28 2.67
C ASP A 426 19.94 -4.63 1.22
N LEU A 427 20.07 -3.61 0.38
CA LEU A 427 20.53 -3.71 -1.00
C LEU A 427 21.91 -4.34 -1.11
N THR A 428 22.85 -3.88 -0.30
CA THR A 428 24.22 -4.40 -0.28
C THR A 428 24.25 -5.84 0.21
N VAL A 429 23.53 -6.17 1.29
CA VAL A 429 23.47 -7.55 1.81
C VAL A 429 22.93 -8.52 0.78
N ALA A 430 21.80 -8.18 0.15
CA ALA A 430 21.18 -9.04 -0.86
C ALA A 430 22.07 -9.18 -2.11
N ASN A 431 22.72 -8.10 -2.57
CA ASN A 431 23.64 -8.17 -3.71
C ASN A 431 24.88 -9.02 -3.41
N LEU A 432 25.47 -8.90 -2.22
CA LEU A 432 26.60 -9.73 -1.81
C LEU A 432 26.24 -11.21 -1.72
N TYR A 433 25.05 -11.53 -1.22
CA TYR A 433 24.55 -12.90 -1.17
C TYR A 433 24.55 -13.55 -2.56
N TYR A 434 23.92 -12.89 -3.53
CA TYR A 434 23.85 -13.41 -4.91
C TYR A 434 25.19 -13.37 -5.64
N PHE A 435 26.07 -12.41 -5.31
CA PHE A 435 27.44 -12.41 -5.81
C PHE A 435 28.18 -13.70 -5.42
N PHE A 436 28.09 -14.11 -4.15
CA PHE A 436 28.74 -15.33 -3.69
C PHE A 436 28.07 -16.60 -4.24
N GLN A 437 26.73 -16.67 -4.29
CA GLN A 437 26.04 -17.83 -4.89
C GLN A 437 26.42 -18.04 -6.36
N SER A 438 26.46 -16.98 -7.16
CA SER A 438 26.81 -17.10 -8.58
C SER A 438 28.23 -17.62 -8.84
N ARG A 439 29.14 -17.48 -7.86
CA ARG A 439 30.51 -18.01 -7.93
C ARG A 439 30.59 -19.48 -7.53
N GLU A 440 29.75 -19.93 -6.60
CA GLU A 440 29.62 -21.35 -6.26
C GLU A 440 29.08 -22.13 -7.48
N ASP A 441 28.05 -21.60 -8.16
CA ASP A 441 27.46 -22.24 -9.36
C ASP A 441 28.47 -22.37 -10.53
N LEU A 442 29.43 -21.46 -10.63
CA LEU A 442 30.50 -21.53 -11.64
C LEU A 442 31.66 -22.45 -11.23
N SER A 443 31.81 -22.75 -9.94
CA SER A 443 32.87 -23.62 -9.43
C SER A 443 32.64 -25.11 -9.71
N GLU A 444 31.44 -25.50 -10.17
CA GLU A 444 31.14 -26.86 -10.68
C GLU A 444 31.55 -27.08 -12.15
N ILE A 445 31.96 -26.04 -12.88
CA ILE A 445 32.42 -26.14 -14.28
C ILE A 445 33.73 -25.38 -14.45
N TYR A 446 34.85 -26.00 -14.11
CA TYR A 446 36.16 -25.54 -14.58
C TYR A 446 36.71 -26.48 -15.66
N PRO A 447 36.89 -26.02 -16.91
CA PRO A 447 38.07 -26.37 -17.68
C PRO A 447 39.30 -25.74 -17.01
N THR A 448 40.39 -26.50 -16.98
CA THR A 448 41.69 -26.15 -16.39
C THR A 448 42.26 -24.80 -16.88
N GLU A 449 42.61 -23.97 -15.89
CA GLU A 449 43.50 -22.79 -15.77
C GLU A 449 44.02 -21.94 -16.94
N ASP A 450 43.84 -22.23 -18.23
CA ASP A 450 44.54 -21.48 -19.29
C ASP A 450 43.71 -20.45 -20.08
N THR A 451 42.48 -20.14 -19.68
CA THR A 451 41.71 -19.04 -20.31
C THR A 451 40.89 -18.25 -19.29
N ILE A 452 41.56 -17.40 -18.49
CA ILE A 452 40.87 -16.30 -17.79
C ILE A 452 40.72 -15.14 -18.78
N GLU A 453 39.68 -15.20 -19.61
CA GLU A 453 39.05 -13.95 -20.06
C GLU A 453 38.04 -13.55 -18.98
N THR A 454 38.31 -12.42 -18.32
CA THR A 454 37.33 -11.76 -17.45
C THR A 454 36.02 -11.57 -18.21
N PRO A 455 34.86 -12.00 -17.69
CA PRO A 455 33.58 -11.69 -18.32
C PRO A 455 33.41 -10.17 -18.40
N ALA A 456 33.28 -9.64 -19.61
CA ALA A 456 33.05 -8.23 -19.86
C ALA A 456 31.62 -7.83 -19.42
N TRP A 457 31.45 -7.55 -18.14
CA TRP A 457 30.29 -6.77 -17.68
C TRP A 457 30.54 -5.32 -18.04
N HIS A 458 29.80 -4.81 -19.02
CA HIS A 458 29.86 -3.42 -19.47
C HIS A 458 29.47 -2.48 -18.31
N PHE A 459 30.46 -2.00 -17.56
CA PHE A 459 30.32 -0.72 -16.86
C PHE A 459 30.14 0.38 -17.91
N ALA A 460 29.22 1.31 -17.66
CA ALA A 460 29.08 2.49 -18.51
C ALA A 460 30.42 3.23 -18.60
N LYS A 461 30.92 3.44 -19.83
CA LYS A 461 32.13 4.22 -20.14
C LYS A 461 31.90 5.71 -19.86
N SER A 462 31.83 6.10 -18.60
CA SER A 462 31.77 7.53 -18.22
C SER A 462 32.72 7.94 -17.11
N LEU A 463 33.75 7.15 -16.79
CA LEU A 463 34.75 7.49 -15.76
C LEU A 463 36.21 7.32 -16.23
N GLU A 464 36.46 7.46 -17.53
CA GLU A 464 37.82 7.38 -18.11
C GLU A 464 38.45 8.75 -18.43
N LYS A 465 37.83 9.87 -18.02
CA LYS A 465 38.32 11.22 -18.36
C LYS A 465 38.83 12.11 -17.22
N GLU A 466 38.97 11.59 -16.00
CA GLU A 466 39.47 12.41 -14.86
C GLU A 466 40.81 11.98 -14.24
N LEU A 467 41.59 11.12 -14.91
CA LEU A 467 42.93 10.73 -14.41
C LEU A 467 44.11 11.11 -15.31
N ASN A 468 43.95 12.12 -16.18
CA ASN A 468 45.07 12.72 -16.91
C ASN A 468 45.34 14.16 -16.44
N TYR A 469 45.85 14.29 -15.21
CA TYR A 469 46.63 15.45 -14.79
C TYR A 469 47.63 15.02 -13.71
N CYS A 470 48.76 14.47 -14.16
CA CYS A 470 50.07 14.58 -13.50
C CYS A 470 51.14 14.21 -14.53
N ASN A 471 51.77 15.22 -15.11
CA ASN A 471 53.15 15.18 -15.59
C ASN A 471 53.95 16.16 -14.73
#